data_AF-A0A9W3JZY9-F1
#
_entry.id   AF-A0A9W3JZY9-F1
#
_cell.length_a   1.000
_cell.length_b   1.000
_cell.length_c   1.000
_cell.angle_alpha   90.00
_cell.angle_beta   90.00
_cell.angle_gamma   90.00
#
_symmetry.space_group_name_H-M   'P 1'
#
loop_
_entity.id
_entity.type
_entity.pdbx_description
1 polymer ?
#
loop_
_entity_poly.entity_id
_entity_poly.type
_entity_poly.pdbx_seq_one_letter_code
_entity_poly.pdbx_strand_id
1 'polypeptide(L)'
;MLFEDGRYEETVERFLVSEDGKKFVVLGKKYHYIFDMPEHLGAVLASSYRKSIQAALYGFVAQGSKISGEYRLVLARAGVTDDDWARAQTDGFTKYHVGESSMDGTLNGSRYLADGFAQGKTWSSFSRAYTIQVDDRLTTGDKAVRVLATPVTLAADGVMMIGAVVLFPVIVVMLAPAAGLALGP
;
A
#
# COMPACT_ATOMS: atom_id res chain seq x y z
N MET A 1 -19.35 2.16 17.55
CA MET A 1 -18.56 2.82 18.60
C MET A 1 -18.08 4.16 18.05
N LEU A 2 -18.26 5.24 18.83
CA LEU A 2 -17.80 6.59 18.50
C LEU A 2 -16.31 6.65 18.84
N PHE A 3 -15.45 6.96 17.87
CA PHE A 3 -14.00 7.08 18.09
C PHE A 3 -13.71 8.32 18.94
N GLU A 4 -13.14 8.11 20.13
CA GLU A 4 -13.10 9.09 21.22
C GLU A 4 -12.18 10.29 20.97
N ASP A 5 -11.29 10.27 19.97
CA ASP A 5 -10.36 11.39 19.68
C ASP A 5 -10.23 11.74 18.18
N GLY A 6 -11.13 11.26 17.32
CA GLY A 6 -10.99 11.48 15.87
C GLY A 6 -9.69 10.90 15.32
N ARG A 7 -9.17 9.82 15.90
CA ARG A 7 -8.01 9.05 15.41
C ARG A 7 -8.32 7.56 15.45
N TYR A 8 -7.80 6.81 14.51
CA TYR A 8 -7.83 5.35 14.55
C TYR A 8 -6.60 4.73 13.92
N GLU A 9 -6.20 3.57 14.44
CA GLU A 9 -5.23 2.70 13.81
C GLU A 9 -5.94 1.75 12.84
N GLU A 10 -5.34 1.56 11.67
CA GLU A 10 -5.76 0.59 10.68
C GLU A 10 -4.67 -0.45 10.45
N THR A 11 -5.07 -1.73 10.47
CA THR A 11 -4.20 -2.84 10.11
C THR A 11 -4.38 -3.14 8.63
N VAL A 12 -3.32 -2.94 7.86
CA VAL A 12 -3.27 -3.23 6.43
C VAL A 12 -3.04 -4.72 6.21
N GLU A 13 -3.94 -5.33 5.45
CA GLU A 13 -3.93 -6.73 5.08
C GLU A 13 -3.37 -6.94 3.67
N ARG A 14 -3.58 -5.98 2.75
CA ARG A 14 -3.06 -6.07 1.38
C ARG A 14 -2.83 -4.71 0.69
N PHE A 15 -1.90 -4.72 -0.26
CA PHE A 15 -1.71 -3.69 -1.28
C PHE A 15 -2.02 -4.26 -2.65
N LEU A 16 -2.74 -3.52 -3.48
CA LEU A 16 -3.08 -3.90 -4.86
C LEU A 16 -2.88 -2.72 -5.80
N VAL A 17 -2.76 -3.05 -7.07
CA VAL A 17 -2.75 -2.08 -8.17
C VAL A 17 -3.85 -2.47 -9.14
N SER A 18 -4.57 -1.47 -9.66
CA SER A 18 -5.52 -1.73 -10.74
C SER A 18 -4.81 -2.18 -12.01
N GLU A 19 -5.51 -2.95 -12.85
CA GLU A 19 -4.99 -3.48 -14.12
C GLU A 19 -4.48 -2.37 -15.03
N ASP A 20 -5.18 -1.23 -15.07
CA ASP A 20 -4.75 -0.07 -15.83
C ASP A 20 -3.57 0.70 -15.18
N GLY A 21 -3.11 0.27 -14.01
CA GLY A 21 -2.02 0.88 -13.25
C GLY A 21 -2.37 2.21 -12.59
N LYS A 22 -3.62 2.69 -12.68
CA LYS A 22 -4.00 4.05 -12.27
C LYS A 22 -4.45 4.18 -10.83
N LYS A 23 -4.72 3.07 -10.14
CA LYS A 23 -5.15 3.05 -8.74
C LYS A 23 -4.20 2.22 -7.89
N PHE A 24 -3.92 2.74 -6.70
CA PHE A 24 -3.24 2.03 -5.63
C PHE A 24 -4.25 1.76 -4.51
N VAL A 25 -4.44 0.49 -4.16
CA VAL A 25 -5.46 0.06 -3.20
C VAL A 25 -4.81 -0.49 -1.96
N VAL A 26 -5.28 -0.05 -0.81
CA VAL A 26 -4.89 -0.55 0.51
C VAL A 26 -6.11 -1.20 1.14
N LEU A 27 -6.07 -2.51 1.34
CA LEU A 27 -7.12 -3.23 2.04
C LEU A 27 -6.74 -3.30 3.52
N GLY A 28 -7.46 -2.56 4.35
CA GLY A 28 -7.36 -2.63 5.81
C GLY A 28 -8.52 -3.42 6.42
N LYS A 29 -8.42 -3.68 7.72
CA LYS A 29 -9.45 -4.40 8.48
C LYS A 29 -10.73 -3.59 8.66
N LYS A 30 -10.63 -2.28 8.87
CA LYS A 30 -11.80 -1.41 9.13
C LYS A 30 -12.25 -0.71 7.85
N TYR A 31 -11.29 -0.27 7.04
CA TYR A 31 -11.50 0.46 5.81
C TYR A 31 -10.65 -0.06 4.67
N HIS A 32 -11.19 0.03 3.45
CA HIS A 32 -10.42 -0.05 2.22
C HIS A 32 -10.17 1.36 1.69
N TYR A 33 -8.95 1.59 1.21
CA TYR A 33 -8.55 2.87 0.65
C TYR A 33 -8.19 2.68 -0.82
N ILE A 34 -8.73 3.55 -1.66
CA ILE A 34 -8.46 3.57 -3.08
C ILE A 34 -7.86 4.93 -3.40
N PHE A 35 -6.57 4.94 -3.68
CA PHE A 35 -5.81 6.12 -4.05
C PHE A 35 -5.62 6.17 -5.56
N ASP A 36 -5.54 7.38 -6.10
CA ASP A 36 -4.91 7.56 -7.41
C ASP A 36 -3.44 7.10 -7.33
N MET A 37 -2.94 6.44 -8.37
CA MET A 37 -1.55 6.04 -8.45
C MET A 37 -0.67 7.29 -8.50
N PRO A 38 0.18 7.53 -7.49
CA PRO A 38 1.11 8.66 -7.52
C PRO A 38 2.08 8.54 -8.69
N GLU A 39 2.55 9.70 -9.16
CA GLU A 39 3.61 9.78 -10.15
C GLU A 39 4.82 8.94 -9.68
N HIS A 40 5.42 8.20 -10.61
CA HIS A 40 6.53 7.27 -10.39
C HIS A 40 6.26 6.02 -9.52
N LEU A 41 5.31 6.03 -8.58
CA LEU A 41 5.06 4.88 -7.70
C LEU A 41 4.76 3.59 -8.49
N GLY A 42 4.00 3.69 -9.59
CA GLY A 42 3.72 2.56 -10.46
C GLY A 42 4.98 1.92 -11.06
N ALA A 43 5.94 2.74 -11.52
CA ALA A 43 7.21 2.25 -12.07
C ALA A 43 8.05 1.55 -11.00
N VAL A 44 8.07 2.12 -9.79
CA VAL A 44 8.75 1.56 -8.63
C VAL A 44 8.16 0.20 -8.25
N LEU A 45 6.83 0.07 -8.19
CA LEU A 45 6.14 -1.19 -7.88
C LEU A 45 6.36 -2.27 -8.95
N ALA A 46 6.62 -1.88 -10.19
CA ALA A 46 6.95 -2.79 -11.30
C ALA A 46 8.44 -3.17 -11.36
N SER A 47 9.31 -2.50 -10.60
CA SER A 47 10.76 -2.66 -10.69
C SER A 47 11.27 -3.97 -10.06
N SER A 48 12.47 -4.40 -10.46
CA SER A 48 13.22 -5.51 -9.85
C SER A 48 13.68 -5.18 -8.43
N TYR A 49 14.11 -3.93 -8.19
CA TYR A 49 14.62 -3.46 -6.90
C TYR A 49 13.53 -3.21 -5.85
N ARG A 50 12.25 -3.31 -6.21
CA ARG A 50 11.11 -3.12 -5.29
C ARG A 50 11.20 -3.91 -3.99
N LYS A 51 11.86 -5.09 -4.02
CA LYS A 51 12.03 -5.97 -2.85
C LYS A 51 13.01 -5.42 -1.82
N SER A 52 13.87 -4.49 -2.24
CA SER A 52 14.87 -3.84 -1.39
C SER A 52 14.38 -2.50 -0.83
N ILE A 53 13.13 -2.11 -1.15
CA ILE A 53 12.54 -0.86 -0.69
C ILE A 53 11.98 -1.04 0.72
N GLN A 54 12.31 -0.07 1.58
CA GLN A 54 11.62 0.14 2.84
C GLN A 54 10.56 1.23 2.66
N ALA A 55 9.31 0.90 2.91
CA ALA A 55 8.20 1.83 2.79
C ALA A 55 7.74 2.31 4.17
N ALA A 56 7.55 3.62 4.30
CA ALA A 56 6.87 4.24 5.41
C ALA A 56 5.63 4.96 4.88
N LEU A 57 4.48 4.75 5.53
CA LEU A 57 3.22 5.42 5.23
C LEU A 57 2.80 6.20 6.48
N TYR A 58 2.51 7.49 6.34
CA TYR A 58 2.28 8.36 7.50
C TYR A 58 1.42 9.58 7.15
N GLY A 59 1.05 10.34 8.18
CA GLY A 59 0.32 11.60 8.01
C GLY A 59 -1.07 11.44 7.43
N PHE A 60 -1.73 10.29 7.61
CA PHE A 60 -3.06 10.10 7.04
C PHE A 60 -4.10 10.94 7.75
N VAL A 61 -4.89 11.66 6.95
CA VAL A 61 -6.02 12.45 7.41
C VAL A 61 -7.24 12.06 6.60
N ALA A 62 -8.32 11.68 7.29
CA ALA A 62 -9.61 11.39 6.68
C ALA A 62 -10.61 12.52 6.99
N GLN A 63 -11.41 12.87 5.99
CA GLN A 63 -12.51 13.85 6.07
C GLN A 63 -13.70 13.28 5.30
N GLY A 64 -14.70 12.77 6.02
CA GLY A 64 -15.80 12.01 5.41
C GLY A 64 -15.27 10.77 4.67
N SER A 65 -15.58 10.63 3.38
CA SER A 65 -15.06 9.55 2.51
C SER A 65 -13.70 9.85 1.90
N LYS A 66 -13.20 11.09 1.97
CA LYS A 66 -11.89 11.44 1.42
C LYS A 66 -10.79 11.10 2.39
N ILE A 67 -9.64 10.68 1.86
CA ILE A 67 -8.43 10.46 2.63
C ILE A 67 -7.21 10.94 1.85
N SER A 68 -6.28 11.55 2.58
CA SER A 68 -4.95 11.88 2.08
C SER A 68 -3.89 11.37 3.05
N GLY A 69 -2.67 11.17 2.58
CA GLY A 69 -1.52 10.83 3.40
C GLY A 69 -0.22 10.97 2.61
N GLU A 70 0.87 10.56 3.22
CA GLU A 70 2.20 10.61 2.65
C GLU A 70 2.85 9.24 2.67
N TYR A 71 3.79 9.05 1.74
CA TYR A 71 4.67 7.90 1.74
C TYR A 71 6.12 8.33 1.54
N ARG A 72 7.01 7.55 2.13
CA ARG A 72 8.44 7.57 1.84
C ARG A 72 8.90 6.16 1.49
N LEU A 73 9.58 6.04 0.37
CA LEU A 73 10.31 4.85 -0.03
C LEU A 73 11.79 5.10 0.16
N VAL A 74 12.49 4.20 0.83
CA VAL A 74 13.94 4.25 0.98
C VAL A 74 14.56 3.03 0.32
N LEU A 75 15.57 3.26 -0.51
CA LEU A 75 16.37 2.25 -1.15
C LEU A 75 17.82 2.36 -0.65
N ALA A 76 18.28 1.31 0.03
CA ALA A 76 19.68 1.19 0.41
C ALA A 76 20.52 0.70 -0.78
N ARG A 77 21.72 1.24 -0.96
CA ARG A 77 22.65 0.84 -2.02
C ARG A 77 23.11 -0.61 -1.83
N ALA A 78 23.23 -1.06 -0.58
CA ALA A 78 23.65 -2.40 -0.25
C ALA A 78 22.67 -3.45 -0.80
N GLY A 79 23.18 -4.42 -1.57
CA GLY A 79 22.35 -5.50 -2.12
C GLY A 79 21.54 -5.13 -3.36
N VAL A 80 21.73 -3.93 -3.94
CA VAL A 80 21.13 -3.50 -5.20
C VAL A 80 22.18 -3.53 -6.31
N THR A 81 21.83 -3.91 -7.53
CA THR A 81 22.77 -3.87 -8.67
C THR A 81 23.01 -2.43 -9.12
N ASP A 82 24.10 -2.16 -9.84
CA ASP A 82 24.31 -0.82 -10.40
C ASP A 82 23.19 -0.41 -11.36
N ASP A 83 22.71 -1.35 -12.18
CA ASP A 83 21.60 -1.12 -13.12
C ASP A 83 20.29 -0.77 -12.38
N ASP A 84 19.96 -1.52 -11.32
CA ASP A 84 18.78 -1.24 -10.50
C ASP A 84 18.90 0.09 -9.76
N TRP A 85 20.11 0.44 -9.30
CA TRP A 85 20.38 1.71 -8.62
C TRP A 85 20.27 2.91 -9.58
N ALA A 86 20.76 2.77 -10.81
CA ALA A 86 20.60 3.77 -11.86
C ALA A 86 19.13 3.89 -12.27
N ARG A 87 18.44 2.76 -12.43
CA ARG A 87 17.01 2.73 -12.73
C ARG A 87 16.19 3.41 -11.65
N ALA A 88 16.47 3.16 -10.37
CA ALA A 88 15.77 3.81 -9.27
C ALA A 88 15.86 5.35 -9.34
N GLN A 89 17.01 5.89 -9.76
CA GLN A 89 17.17 7.34 -9.95
C GLN A 89 16.28 7.87 -11.09
N THR A 90 16.18 7.14 -12.20
CA THR A 90 15.24 7.45 -13.30
C THR A 90 13.78 7.34 -12.86
N ASP A 91 13.49 6.39 -11.97
CA ASP A 91 12.18 6.18 -11.37
C ASP A 91 11.87 7.19 -10.23
N GLY A 92 12.69 8.23 -10.05
CA GLY A 92 12.40 9.35 -9.14
C GLY A 92 13.06 9.29 -7.77
N PHE A 93 13.89 8.28 -7.48
CA PHE A 93 14.68 8.27 -6.24
C PHE A 93 15.78 9.33 -6.29
N THR A 94 15.94 10.05 -5.18
CA THR A 94 16.98 11.07 -5.01
C THR A 94 17.84 10.74 -3.79
N LYS A 95 19.05 11.32 -3.72
CA LYS A 95 19.99 11.07 -2.63
C LYS A 95 19.37 11.48 -1.28
N TYR A 96 19.39 10.56 -0.31
CA TYR A 96 18.87 10.78 1.05
C TYR A 96 20.00 10.81 2.08
N HIS A 97 20.73 9.71 2.20
CA HIS A 97 21.91 9.58 3.05
C HIS A 97 23.07 8.94 2.28
N VAL A 98 24.22 8.79 2.93
CA VAL A 98 25.35 8.08 2.33
C VAL A 98 24.93 6.63 2.10
N GLY A 99 24.91 6.22 0.84
CA GLY A 99 24.48 4.86 0.46
C GLY A 99 22.97 4.65 0.49
N GLU A 100 22.15 5.69 0.56
CA GLU A 100 20.69 5.59 0.53
C GLU A 100 20.07 6.65 -0.37
N SER A 101 19.01 6.26 -1.06
CA SER A 101 18.16 7.17 -1.83
C SER A 101 16.72 7.05 -1.35
N SER A 102 15.98 8.14 -1.41
CA SER A 102 14.55 8.18 -1.07
C SER A 102 13.70 8.73 -2.19
N MET A 103 12.43 8.31 -2.17
CA MET A 103 11.36 8.90 -2.96
C MET A 103 10.20 9.19 -2.01
N ASP A 104 9.77 10.44 -1.99
CA ASP A 104 8.65 10.92 -1.18
C ASP A 104 7.48 11.24 -2.10
N GLY A 105 6.25 11.05 -1.59
CA GLY A 105 5.07 11.42 -2.35
C GLY A 105 3.81 11.46 -1.51
N THR A 106 2.72 11.89 -2.13
CA THR A 106 1.41 11.98 -1.50
C THR A 106 0.46 10.92 -2.04
N LEU A 107 -0.44 10.46 -1.18
CA LEU A 107 -1.55 9.59 -1.52
C LEU A 107 -2.83 10.39 -1.36
N ASN A 108 -3.66 10.42 -2.39
CA ASN A 108 -4.96 11.10 -2.37
C ASN A 108 -6.02 10.14 -2.92
N GLY A 109 -7.14 10.04 -2.22
CA GLY A 109 -8.15 9.05 -2.58
C GLY A 109 -9.36 9.04 -1.67
N SER A 110 -10.01 7.87 -1.67
CA SER A 110 -11.25 7.63 -0.94
C SER A 110 -11.12 6.43 -0.02
N ARG A 111 -11.79 6.49 1.13
CA ARG A 111 -11.96 5.38 2.07
C ARG A 111 -13.39 4.82 2.00
N TYR A 112 -13.49 3.52 2.20
CA TYR A 112 -14.75 2.75 2.16
C TYR A 112 -14.76 1.81 3.35
N LEU A 113 -15.93 1.52 3.93
CA LEU A 113 -16.03 0.51 4.99
C LEU A 113 -15.69 -0.87 4.42
N ALA A 114 -14.94 -1.65 5.19
CA ALA A 114 -14.69 -3.06 4.89
C ALA A 114 -15.89 -3.96 5.26
N ASP A 115 -16.81 -3.48 6.11
CA ASP A 115 -18.01 -4.22 6.53
C ASP A 115 -18.83 -4.72 5.35
N GLY A 116 -19.22 -6.00 5.40
CA GLY A 116 -19.98 -6.66 4.32
C GLY A 116 -19.14 -7.15 3.14
N PHE A 117 -17.83 -6.87 3.11
CA PHE A 117 -16.92 -7.49 2.15
C PHE A 117 -16.59 -8.92 2.60
N ALA A 118 -17.11 -9.91 1.87
CA ALA A 118 -16.85 -11.31 2.16
C ALA A 118 -15.38 -11.63 1.88
N GLN A 119 -14.57 -11.62 2.94
CA GLN A 119 -13.20 -12.07 2.85
C GLN A 119 -13.20 -13.59 2.62
N GLY A 120 -12.86 -14.03 1.40
CA GLY A 120 -12.68 -15.44 1.10
C GLY A 120 -11.65 -16.04 2.07
N LYS A 121 -11.88 -17.27 2.56
CA LYS A 121 -11.11 -17.94 3.63
C LYS A 121 -9.61 -18.18 3.34
N THR A 122 -9.06 -17.67 2.25
CA THR A 122 -7.77 -18.11 1.69
C THR A 122 -6.86 -16.94 1.35
N TRP A 123 -6.87 -15.88 2.15
CA TRP A 123 -6.07 -14.70 1.84
C TRP A 123 -4.70 -14.78 2.51
N SER A 124 -3.65 -14.63 1.70
CA SER A 124 -2.30 -14.51 2.22
C SER A 124 -2.15 -13.16 2.92
N SER A 125 -2.06 -13.20 4.24
CA SER A 125 -1.63 -12.05 5.02
C SER A 125 -0.18 -11.71 4.66
N PHE A 126 0.19 -10.43 4.82
CA PHE A 126 1.59 -10.06 4.75
C PHE A 126 2.45 -10.84 5.76
N SER A 127 3.74 -10.97 5.44
CA SER A 127 4.73 -11.50 6.39
C SER A 127 4.86 -10.67 7.67
N ARG A 128 4.39 -9.42 7.64
CA ARG A 128 4.38 -8.47 8.76
C ARG A 128 3.08 -7.67 8.72
N ALA A 129 2.47 -7.44 9.88
CA ALA A 129 1.34 -6.53 9.98
C ALA A 129 1.82 -5.10 9.72
N TYR A 130 1.22 -4.44 8.73
CA TYR A 130 1.43 -3.02 8.49
C TYR A 130 0.31 -2.25 9.19
N THR A 131 0.66 -1.23 9.96
CA THR A 131 -0.32 -0.39 10.67
C THR A 131 -0.16 1.05 10.24
N ILE A 132 -1.25 1.71 9.88
CA ILE A 132 -1.28 3.15 9.62
C ILE A 132 -2.13 3.84 10.68
N GLN A 133 -1.67 5.00 11.15
CA GLN A 133 -2.45 5.88 12.02
C GLN A 133 -3.18 6.89 11.15
N VAL A 134 -4.49 7.04 11.36
CA VAL A 134 -5.34 7.94 10.59
C VAL A 134 -6.03 8.94 11.52
N ASP A 135 -5.84 10.22 11.25
CA ASP A 135 -6.57 11.32 11.86
C ASP A 135 -7.92 11.49 11.15
N ASP A 136 -9.00 11.00 11.76
CA ASP A 136 -10.38 11.14 11.31
C ASP A 136 -11.02 12.45 11.79
N ARG A 137 -10.95 13.47 10.93
CA ARG A 137 -11.59 14.76 11.16
C ARG A 137 -13.05 14.67 10.75
N LEU A 138 -13.88 14.17 11.67
CA LEU A 138 -15.33 14.10 11.50
C LEU A 138 -15.95 15.51 11.61
N THR A 139 -16.57 16.02 10.54
CA THR A 139 -17.50 17.15 10.66
C THR A 139 -18.92 16.64 10.94
N THR A 140 -19.76 17.45 11.58
CA THR A 140 -21.13 17.07 11.98
C THR A 140 -22.01 16.65 10.78
N GLY A 141 -21.69 17.11 9.56
CA GLY A 141 -22.36 16.71 8.31
C GLY A 141 -21.83 15.42 7.67
N ASP A 142 -20.61 14.97 8.00
CA ASP A 142 -19.97 13.81 7.38
C ASP A 142 -20.40 12.47 7.99
N LYS A 143 -21.11 12.49 9.11
CA LYS A 143 -21.61 11.26 9.77
C LYS A 143 -22.55 10.45 8.87
N ALA A 144 -23.17 11.09 7.87
CA ALA A 144 -24.10 10.46 6.93
C ALA A 144 -23.42 9.77 5.73
N VAL A 145 -22.14 10.04 5.43
CA VAL A 145 -21.42 9.47 4.27
C VAL A 145 -20.81 8.10 4.59
N ARG A 146 -21.01 7.58 5.81
CA ARG A 146 -20.33 6.38 6.34
C ARG A 146 -20.60 5.07 5.60
N VAL A 147 -21.54 5.00 4.67
CA VAL A 147 -22.01 3.71 4.11
C VAL A 147 -21.84 3.67 2.60
N LEU A 148 -20.63 3.96 2.11
CA LEU A 148 -20.25 3.48 0.78
C LEU A 148 -19.53 2.15 0.98
N ALA A 149 -20.19 1.07 0.55
CA ALA A 149 -19.55 -0.23 0.45
C ALA A 149 -18.32 -0.12 -0.46
N THR A 150 -17.28 -0.89 -0.15
CA THR A 150 -16.10 -0.94 -1.00
C THR A 150 -16.50 -1.31 -2.43
N PRO A 151 -16.10 -0.54 -3.46
CA PRO A 151 -16.38 -0.90 -4.85
C PRO A 151 -15.48 -2.06 -5.34
N VAL A 152 -14.67 -2.64 -4.45
CA VAL A 152 -13.89 -3.84 -4.73
C VAL A 152 -14.84 -5.04 -4.70
N THR A 153 -14.87 -5.82 -5.78
CA THR A 153 -15.54 -7.11 -5.89
C THR A 153 -14.50 -8.21 -6.09
N LEU A 154 -14.82 -9.44 -5.69
CA LEU A 154 -14.00 -10.60 -5.98
C LEU A 154 -14.59 -11.31 -7.20
N ALA A 155 -13.80 -11.47 -8.26
CA ALA A 155 -14.15 -12.33 -9.38
C ALA A 155 -14.02 -13.82 -8.97
N ALA A 156 -14.71 -14.69 -9.70
CA ALA A 156 -14.83 -16.12 -9.36
C ALA A 156 -13.48 -16.88 -9.38
N ASP A 157 -12.47 -16.33 -10.03
CA ASP A 157 -11.10 -16.85 -10.14
C ASP A 157 -10.14 -16.33 -9.06
N GLY A 158 -10.63 -15.50 -8.12
CA GLY A 158 -9.84 -14.91 -7.06
C GLY A 158 -9.15 -13.60 -7.44
N VAL A 159 -9.40 -13.07 -8.64
CA VAL A 159 -8.95 -11.74 -9.06
C VAL A 159 -9.91 -10.69 -8.50
N MET A 160 -9.39 -9.61 -7.91
CA MET A 160 -10.26 -8.54 -7.40
C MET A 160 -10.60 -7.56 -8.52
N MET A 161 -11.70 -6.81 -8.44
CA MET A 161 -12.07 -5.79 -9.43
C MET A 161 -12.59 -4.56 -8.68
N ILE A 162 -12.21 -3.33 -9.04
CA ILE A 162 -12.95 -2.14 -8.62
C ILE A 162 -14.00 -1.87 -9.67
N GLY A 163 -15.30 -2.16 -9.45
CA GLY A 163 -16.51 -1.71 -10.18
C GLY A 163 -16.53 -1.50 -11.72
N ALA A 164 -15.43 -1.75 -12.44
CA ALA A 164 -15.12 -1.39 -13.82
C ALA A 164 -13.67 -1.81 -14.23
N VAL A 165 -12.78 -2.12 -13.28
CA VAL A 165 -11.34 -2.38 -13.53
C VAL A 165 -10.87 -3.60 -12.74
N VAL A 166 -10.26 -4.59 -13.39
CA VAL A 166 -9.64 -5.74 -12.75
C VAL A 166 -8.45 -5.26 -11.89
N LEU A 167 -8.21 -5.85 -10.73
CA LEU A 167 -7.09 -5.57 -9.82
C LEU A 167 -6.11 -6.74 -9.86
N PHE A 168 -4.83 -6.45 -10.07
CA PHE A 168 -3.79 -7.47 -9.95
C PHE A 168 -3.26 -7.52 -8.52
N PRO A 169 -3.16 -8.72 -7.93
CA PRO A 169 -2.44 -8.88 -6.67
C PRO A 169 -0.95 -8.58 -6.89
N VAL A 170 -0.43 -7.54 -6.24
CA VAL A 170 1.03 -7.34 -6.14
C VAL A 170 1.56 -8.39 -5.15
N ILE A 171 2.10 -9.49 -5.69
CA ILE A 171 2.80 -10.48 -4.87
C ILE A 171 4.21 -9.96 -4.63
N VAL A 172 4.48 -9.51 -3.40
CA VAL A 172 5.86 -9.31 -2.93
C VAL A 172 6.47 -10.70 -2.75
N VAL A 173 7.07 -11.23 -3.82
CA VAL A 173 7.83 -12.48 -3.76
C VAL A 173 9.09 -12.22 -2.92
N MET A 174 9.03 -12.56 -1.64
CA MET A 174 10.23 -12.65 -0.81
C MET A 174 11.09 -13.79 -1.37
N LEU A 175 12.19 -13.44 -2.03
CA LEU A 175 13.28 -14.38 -2.21
C LEU A 175 13.88 -14.57 -0.83
N ALA A 176 13.62 -15.71 -0.21
CA ALA A 176 14.41 -16.13 0.94
C ALA A 176 15.88 -16.14 0.49
N PRO A 177 16.81 -15.47 1.19
CA PRO A 177 18.20 -15.80 1.02
C PRO A 177 18.35 -17.25 1.46
N ALA A 178 18.64 -18.15 0.51
CA ALA A 178 19.28 -19.40 0.83
C ALA A 178 20.70 -19.07 1.33
N ALA A 179 20.80 -18.61 2.57
CA ALA A 179 22.05 -18.55 3.29
C ALA A 179 22.24 -19.92 3.95
N GLY A 180 23.10 -20.74 3.34
CA GLY A 180 23.50 -22.02 3.89
C GLY A 180 24.39 -21.88 5.13
N LEU A 181 24.73 -23.02 5.74
CA LEU A 181 26.09 -23.48 6.07
C LEU A 181 26.11 -24.56 7.17
N ALA A 182 26.82 -25.66 6.90
CA ALA A 182 27.77 -26.40 7.76
C ALA A 182 28.11 -27.74 7.04
N LEU A 183 29.31 -27.99 6.47
CA LEU A 183 30.58 -28.42 7.12
C LEU A 183 30.34 -29.47 8.22
N GLY A 184 30.83 -30.71 8.21
CA GLY A 184 31.80 -31.51 7.44
C GLY A 184 31.67 -32.98 7.96
N PRO A 185 32.72 -33.82 8.05
CA PRO A 185 34.08 -33.77 7.49
C PRO A 185 34.23 -34.55 6.17
#